data_AF-A0A914KTM3-F1
#
_entry.id   AF-A0A914KTM3-F1
#
_cell.length_a   1.000
_cell.length_b   1.000
_cell.length_c   1.000
_cell.angle_alpha   90.00
_cell.angle_beta   90.00
_cell.angle_gamma   90.00
#
_symmetry.space_group_name_H-M   'P 1'
#
loop_
_entity.id
_entity.type
_entity.pdbx_description
1 polymer ?
#
loop_
_entity_poly.entity_id
_entity_poly.type
_entity_poly.pdbx_seq_one_letter_code
_entity_poly.pdbx_strand_id
1 'polypeptide(L)'
;MTHHYTQFGIIEQPQQNSSHNIVPFDPYNWENFFFGLIDRNDAEALLKGTEVGTFLMRESTSEEGYSLSVKETNDRVNHYLIKREQQEDGKQRFVISNNVVFVDIPSLLSHYKLRKLDSTPLIFPLGRPSIEKVIGRFKFEGERISDLPFDRGEILEVLSKPEERWWMASNCLGNTGLIPANYVKIYEEGDEISLQNLSSKSSGSTGKRYSANSVESNNNVNEQQQSNK
;
A
#
# COMPACT_ATOMS: atom_id res chain seq x y z
N MET A 1 -10.17 -60.70 -44.62
CA MET A 1 -9.88 -60.25 -43.24
C MET A 1 -9.74 -58.74 -43.27
N THR A 2 -10.85 -58.07 -42.96
CA THR A 2 -11.04 -56.62 -42.93
C THR A 2 -10.29 -56.00 -41.75
N HIS A 3 -9.44 -55.00 -42.00
CA HIS A 3 -8.96 -54.09 -40.97
C HIS A 3 -9.40 -52.67 -41.31
N HIS A 4 -10.22 -52.14 -40.42
CA HIS A 4 -10.79 -50.80 -40.40
C HIS A 4 -10.15 -50.02 -39.25
N TYR A 5 -10.19 -48.68 -39.39
CA TYR A 5 -9.90 -47.61 -38.43
C TYR A 5 -8.44 -47.17 -38.25
N THR A 6 -8.10 -45.88 -38.07
CA THR A 6 -8.69 -44.56 -38.40
C THR A 6 -7.62 -43.54 -38.00
N GLN A 7 -7.55 -42.46 -38.78
CA GLN A 7 -6.92 -41.16 -38.54
C GLN A 7 -6.81 -40.77 -37.03
N PHE A 8 -5.59 -40.68 -36.50
CA PHE A 8 -5.37 -40.01 -35.21
C PHE A 8 -5.33 -38.50 -35.44
N GLY A 9 -6.30 -37.82 -34.83
CA GLY A 9 -6.47 -36.38 -34.85
C GLY A 9 -5.35 -35.64 -34.12
N ILE A 10 -5.12 -34.43 -34.60
CA ILE A 10 -4.30 -33.38 -34.00
C ILE A 10 -4.83 -33.14 -32.58
N ILE A 11 -4.00 -33.39 -31.57
CA ILE A 11 -4.26 -32.91 -30.21
C ILE A 11 -3.78 -31.46 -30.20
N GLU A 12 -4.72 -30.52 -30.33
CA GLU A 12 -4.48 -29.13 -29.95
C GLU A 12 -4.13 -29.10 -28.45
N GLN A 13 -2.93 -28.64 -28.13
CA GLN A 13 -2.55 -28.32 -26.77
C GLN A 13 -3.41 -27.16 -26.28
N PRO A 14 -4.10 -27.25 -25.13
CA PRO A 14 -4.70 -26.06 -24.54
C PRO A 14 -3.57 -25.11 -24.15
N GLN A 15 -3.60 -23.94 -24.79
CA GLN A 15 -2.74 -22.80 -24.50
C GLN A 15 -2.71 -22.58 -22.99
N GLN A 16 -1.56 -22.82 -22.35
CA GLN A 16 -1.29 -22.29 -21.03
C GLN A 16 -1.17 -20.78 -21.17
N ASN A 17 -2.31 -20.10 -21.10
CA ASN A 17 -2.34 -18.69 -20.83
C ASN A 17 -1.96 -18.54 -19.35
N SER A 18 -0.65 -18.57 -19.09
CA SER A 18 -0.04 -18.21 -17.82
C SER A 18 -0.23 -16.72 -17.61
N SER A 19 -1.47 -16.33 -17.33
CA SER A 19 -1.75 -15.12 -16.57
C SER A 19 -1.14 -15.36 -15.20
N HIS A 20 0.10 -14.90 -15.02
CA HIS A 20 0.68 -14.76 -13.71
C HIS A 20 -0.38 -14.09 -12.82
N ASN A 21 -0.87 -14.82 -11.82
CA ASN A 21 -1.77 -14.29 -10.79
C ASN A 21 -1.03 -13.17 -10.07
N ILE A 22 -1.14 -11.95 -10.59
CA ILE A 22 -0.69 -10.74 -9.93
C ILE A 22 -1.67 -10.57 -8.77
N VAL A 23 -1.28 -11.04 -7.59
CA VAL A 23 -2.04 -10.75 -6.38
C VAL A 23 -1.83 -9.25 -6.10
N PRO A 24 -2.88 -8.42 -6.21
CA PRO A 24 -2.77 -6.99 -6.53
C PRO A 24 -2.39 -6.08 -5.35
N PHE A 25 -1.74 -6.59 -4.31
CA PHE A 25 -1.35 -5.77 -3.16
C PHE A 25 0.08 -5.96 -2.73
N ASP A 26 0.65 -4.90 -2.18
CA ASP A 26 1.95 -4.92 -1.52
C ASP A 26 1.77 -5.21 -0.01
N PRO A 27 2.26 -6.34 0.51
CA PRO A 27 2.21 -6.68 1.94
C PRO A 27 2.92 -5.68 2.84
N TYR A 28 3.88 -4.93 2.32
CA TYR A 28 4.60 -3.92 3.10
C TYR A 28 3.76 -2.66 3.33
N ASN A 29 2.75 -2.41 2.49
CA ASN A 29 1.83 -1.29 2.60
C ASN A 29 0.52 -1.68 3.32
N TRP A 30 0.62 -2.59 4.29
CA TRP A 30 -0.55 -3.14 4.98
C TRP A 30 -1.34 -2.11 5.79
N GLU A 31 -0.71 -1.01 6.14
CA GLU A 31 -1.36 0.13 6.80
C GLU A 31 -2.46 0.76 5.93
N ASN A 32 -2.35 0.65 4.59
CA ASN A 32 -3.34 1.20 3.65
C ASN A 32 -4.70 0.47 3.72
N PHE A 33 -4.69 -0.77 4.16
CA PHE A 33 -5.89 -1.59 4.39
C PHE A 33 -6.03 -1.97 5.87
N PHE A 34 -5.38 -1.22 6.75
CA PHE A 34 -5.61 -1.25 8.19
C PHE A 34 -6.62 -0.16 8.59
N PHE A 35 -7.71 -0.56 9.22
CA PHE A 35 -8.84 0.30 9.55
C PHE A 35 -8.89 0.68 11.04
N GLY A 36 -7.87 0.36 11.82
CA GLY A 36 -7.81 0.70 13.24
C GLY A 36 -8.96 0.08 14.04
N LEU A 37 -9.61 0.87 14.88
CA LEU A 37 -10.62 0.43 15.87
C LEU A 37 -12.03 0.22 15.28
N ILE A 38 -12.17 -0.17 14.02
CA ILE A 38 -13.48 -0.62 13.51
C ILE A 38 -13.85 -1.96 14.16
N ASP A 39 -15.14 -2.15 14.46
CA ASP A 39 -15.59 -3.38 15.08
C ASP A 39 -15.84 -4.50 14.06
N ARG A 40 -16.27 -5.66 14.56
CA ARG A 40 -16.57 -6.83 13.71
C ARG A 40 -17.71 -6.53 12.72
N ASN A 41 -18.75 -5.83 13.14
CA ASN A 41 -19.94 -5.58 12.35
C ASN A 41 -19.66 -4.55 11.26
N ASP A 42 -18.89 -3.50 11.57
CA ASP A 42 -18.45 -2.50 10.60
C ASP A 42 -17.58 -3.15 9.51
N ALA A 43 -16.66 -4.03 9.90
CA ALA A 43 -15.86 -4.79 8.95
C ALA A 43 -16.71 -5.72 8.04
N GLU A 44 -17.74 -6.34 8.61
CA GLU A 44 -18.71 -7.16 7.84
C GLU A 44 -19.52 -6.31 6.85
N ALA A 45 -19.95 -5.11 7.25
CA ALA A 45 -20.66 -4.18 6.39
C ALA A 45 -19.78 -3.67 5.24
N LEU A 46 -18.52 -3.36 5.50
CA LEU A 46 -17.54 -2.90 4.50
C LEU A 46 -17.20 -3.98 3.46
N LEU A 47 -17.16 -5.26 3.86
CA LEU A 47 -16.90 -6.39 2.97
C LEU A 47 -18.17 -6.98 2.35
N LYS A 48 -19.34 -6.41 2.63
CA LYS A 48 -20.60 -6.88 2.07
C LYS A 48 -20.70 -6.49 0.59
N GLY A 49 -20.93 -7.48 -0.27
CA GLY A 49 -21.06 -7.26 -1.72
C GLY A 49 -19.73 -7.06 -2.46
N THR A 50 -18.59 -7.14 -1.78
CA THR A 50 -17.27 -7.15 -2.41
C THR A 50 -16.95 -8.52 -3.01
N GLU A 51 -15.90 -8.57 -3.84
CA GLU A 51 -15.43 -9.82 -4.43
C GLU A 51 -14.89 -10.79 -3.38
N VAL A 52 -14.99 -12.09 -3.67
CA VAL A 52 -14.39 -13.14 -2.84
C VAL A 52 -12.87 -12.97 -2.80
N GLY A 53 -12.26 -13.14 -1.62
CA GLY A 53 -10.85 -12.88 -1.37
C GLY A 53 -10.54 -11.40 -1.09
N THR A 54 -11.55 -10.53 -1.04
CA THR A 54 -11.40 -9.16 -0.53
C THR A 54 -11.19 -9.18 0.98
N PHE A 55 -10.27 -8.39 1.52
CA PHE A 55 -9.91 -8.42 2.93
C PHE A 55 -9.55 -7.05 3.50
N LEU A 56 -9.64 -6.90 4.81
CA LEU A 56 -9.12 -5.75 5.55
C LEU A 56 -8.49 -6.19 6.87
N MET A 57 -7.61 -5.36 7.43
CA MET A 57 -7.08 -5.53 8.77
C MET A 57 -7.68 -4.49 9.73
N ARG A 58 -7.86 -4.87 10.98
CA ARG A 58 -8.36 -4.00 12.05
C ARG A 58 -7.76 -4.40 13.40
N GLU A 59 -7.91 -3.55 14.40
CA GLU A 59 -7.64 -3.92 15.78
C GLU A 59 -8.60 -5.03 16.22
N SER A 60 -8.08 -5.97 16.99
CA SER A 60 -8.91 -7.02 17.58
C SER A 60 -9.70 -6.44 18.74
N THR A 61 -11.02 -6.67 18.75
CA THR A 61 -11.92 -6.24 19.83
C THR A 61 -12.05 -7.29 20.94
N SER A 62 -11.52 -8.51 20.73
CA SER A 62 -11.68 -9.65 21.65
C SER A 62 -10.42 -10.02 22.41
N GLU A 63 -9.25 -9.80 21.82
CA GLU A 63 -7.93 -10.12 22.39
C GLU A 63 -6.90 -9.09 21.91
N GLU A 64 -5.79 -8.94 22.63
CA GLU A 64 -4.69 -8.07 22.20
C GLU A 64 -4.06 -8.56 20.88
N GLY A 65 -3.99 -7.67 19.89
CA GLY A 65 -3.50 -8.00 18.55
C GLY A 65 -4.44 -7.46 17.46
N TYR A 66 -4.41 -8.10 16.30
CA TYR A 66 -5.18 -7.67 15.13
C TYR A 66 -6.24 -8.70 14.73
N SER A 67 -7.21 -8.27 13.95
CA SER A 67 -8.13 -9.15 13.23
C SER A 67 -7.98 -8.93 11.73
N LEU A 68 -7.84 -10.02 10.98
CA LEU A 68 -7.89 -10.05 9.53
C LEU A 68 -9.28 -10.51 9.11
N SER A 69 -10.07 -9.60 8.52
CA SER A 69 -11.42 -9.88 8.05
C SER A 69 -11.39 -10.16 6.54
N VAL A 70 -11.95 -11.30 6.10
CA VAL A 70 -11.86 -11.77 4.71
C VAL A 70 -13.22 -12.21 4.19
N LYS A 71 -13.57 -11.76 2.98
CA LYS A 71 -14.76 -12.22 2.24
C LYS A 71 -14.51 -13.60 1.65
N GLU A 72 -15.16 -14.62 2.21
CA GLU A 72 -14.99 -16.03 1.81
C GLU A 72 -16.04 -16.47 0.75
N THR A 73 -15.86 -17.65 0.15
CA THR A 73 -16.78 -18.16 -0.89
C THR A 73 -18.18 -18.48 -0.38
N ASN A 74 -18.36 -18.63 0.93
CA ASN A 74 -19.64 -18.93 1.56
C ASN A 74 -20.53 -17.68 1.75
N ASP A 75 -20.19 -16.57 1.10
CA ASP A 75 -20.79 -15.24 1.24
C ASP A 75 -20.66 -14.62 2.64
N ARG A 76 -19.92 -15.26 3.55
CA ARG A 76 -19.63 -14.74 4.89
C ARG A 76 -18.29 -14.04 4.92
N VAL A 77 -18.14 -13.22 5.94
CA VAL A 77 -16.86 -12.64 6.31
C VAL A 77 -16.32 -13.45 7.48
N ASN A 78 -15.16 -14.07 7.27
CA ASN A 78 -14.43 -14.72 8.34
C ASN A 78 -13.49 -13.70 9.01
N HIS A 79 -13.27 -13.86 10.31
CA HIS A 79 -12.40 -12.99 11.10
C HIS A 79 -11.31 -13.83 11.75
N TYR A 80 -10.08 -13.64 11.31
CA TYR A 80 -8.92 -14.38 11.78
C TYR A 80 -8.16 -13.53 12.79
N LEU A 81 -8.06 -14.03 14.02
CA LEU A 81 -7.29 -13.38 15.08
C LEU A 81 -5.79 -13.53 14.80
N ILE A 82 -5.08 -12.41 14.80
CA ILE A 82 -3.62 -12.32 14.72
C ILE A 82 -3.13 -11.89 16.10
N LYS A 83 -2.62 -12.85 16.87
CA LYS A 83 -2.06 -12.60 18.20
C LYS A 83 -0.65 -12.03 18.06
N ARG A 84 -0.33 -11.12 18.96
CA ARG A 84 1.02 -10.59 19.15
C ARG A 84 1.67 -11.37 20.28
N GLU A 85 2.71 -12.14 19.98
CA GLU A 85 3.43 -12.93 20.97
C GLU A 85 4.87 -12.44 21.10
N GLN A 86 5.33 -12.28 22.34
CA GLN A 86 6.73 -12.02 22.65
C GLN A 86 7.42 -13.35 22.88
N GLN A 87 8.42 -13.66 22.05
CA GLN A 87 9.19 -14.89 22.16
C GLN A 87 10.25 -14.78 23.26
N GLU A 88 10.84 -15.91 23.65
CA GLU A 88 11.93 -15.97 24.65
C GLU A 88 13.15 -15.12 24.26
N ASP A 89 13.36 -14.88 22.96
CA ASP A 89 14.41 -14.01 22.43
C ASP A 89 14.09 -12.50 22.53
N GLY A 90 12.95 -12.15 23.12
CA GLY A 90 12.44 -10.78 23.26
C GLY A 90 11.83 -10.20 21.97
N LYS A 91 11.89 -10.92 20.85
CA LYS A 91 11.34 -10.45 19.58
C LYS A 91 9.85 -10.72 19.50
N GLN A 92 9.14 -9.80 18.87
CA GLN A 92 7.73 -9.96 18.56
C GLN A 92 7.55 -10.96 17.40
N ARG A 93 6.51 -11.78 17.50
CA ARG A 93 5.99 -12.65 16.45
C ARG A 93 4.48 -12.47 16.33
N PHE A 94 3.98 -12.85 15.16
CA PHE A 94 2.55 -12.79 14.86
C PHE A 94 2.04 -14.20 14.62
N VAL A 95 0.98 -14.56 15.33
CA VAL A 95 0.39 -15.89 15.26
C VAL A 95 -1.05 -15.79 14.76
N ILE A 96 -1.38 -16.52 13.71
CA ILE A 96 -2.71 -16.52 13.11
C ILE A 96 -3.23 -17.95 12.93
N SER A 97 -4.54 -18.12 13.14
CA SER A 97 -5.26 -19.39 12.93
C SER A 97 -4.62 -20.56 13.70
N ASN A 98 -4.31 -21.69 13.05
CA ASN A 98 -3.77 -22.94 13.61
C ASN A 98 -2.32 -22.80 14.13
N ASN A 99 -2.04 -21.76 14.91
CA ASN A 99 -0.73 -21.44 15.51
C ASN A 99 0.41 -21.30 14.48
N VAL A 100 0.12 -20.80 13.28
CA VAL A 100 1.16 -20.50 12.31
C VAL A 100 1.86 -19.21 12.71
N VAL A 101 3.17 -19.27 12.91
CA VAL A 101 3.99 -18.17 13.42
C VAL A 101 4.69 -17.44 12.28
N PHE A 102 4.62 -16.12 12.31
CA PHE A 102 5.24 -15.21 11.35
C PHE A 102 6.14 -14.21 12.07
N VAL A 103 7.19 -13.77 11.37
CA VAL A 103 8.15 -12.80 11.91
C VAL A 103 7.59 -11.38 11.94
N ASP A 104 6.69 -11.07 11.00
CA ASP A 104 6.05 -9.77 10.83
C ASP A 104 4.73 -9.89 10.05
N ILE A 105 3.96 -8.80 9.97
CA ILE A 105 2.71 -8.74 9.21
C ILE A 105 2.94 -8.93 7.70
N PRO A 106 3.94 -8.30 7.05
CA PRO A 106 4.19 -8.50 5.62
C PRO A 106 4.44 -9.96 5.25
N SER A 107 5.19 -10.73 6.05
CA SER A 107 5.44 -12.16 5.80
C SER A 107 4.17 -13.01 5.98
N LEU A 108 3.34 -12.70 6.96
CA LEU A 108 2.01 -13.31 7.14
C LEU A 108 1.13 -13.08 5.91
N LEU A 109 0.98 -11.83 5.49
CA LEU A 109 0.14 -11.49 4.34
C LEU A 109 0.68 -12.10 3.05
N SER A 110 2.00 -12.09 2.86
CA SER A 110 2.68 -12.74 1.73
C SER A 110 2.38 -14.23 1.67
N HIS A 111 2.35 -14.91 2.81
CA HIS A 111 2.05 -16.33 2.89
C HIS A 111 0.65 -16.66 2.38
N TYR A 112 -0.34 -15.85 2.76
CA TYR A 112 -1.74 -16.06 2.41
C TYR A 112 -2.15 -15.47 1.05
N LYS A 113 -1.22 -14.88 0.28
CA LYS A 113 -1.46 -14.54 -1.14
C LYS A 113 -1.77 -15.75 -2.01
N LEU A 114 -1.15 -16.89 -1.71
CA LEU A 114 -1.28 -18.12 -2.50
C LEU A 114 -1.87 -19.29 -1.70
N ARG A 115 -2.03 -19.11 -0.38
CA ARG A 115 -2.55 -20.14 0.53
C ARG A 115 -3.89 -19.70 1.06
N LYS A 116 -4.81 -20.66 1.16
CA LYS A 116 -6.14 -20.43 1.70
C LYS A 116 -6.08 -20.31 3.21
N LEU A 117 -6.86 -19.37 3.77
CA LEU A 117 -7.12 -19.32 5.21
C LEU A 117 -8.15 -20.38 5.59
N ASP A 118 -9.38 -20.20 5.13
CA ASP A 118 -10.44 -21.22 5.18
C ASP A 118 -10.72 -21.74 3.76
N SER A 119 -11.36 -20.92 2.93
CA SER A 119 -11.72 -21.30 1.56
C SER A 119 -11.01 -20.50 0.47
N THR A 120 -10.49 -19.32 0.84
CA THR A 120 -9.94 -18.32 -0.08
C THR A 120 -8.53 -17.83 0.32
N PRO A 121 -7.66 -17.53 -0.67
CA PRO A 121 -6.45 -16.75 -0.42
C PRO A 121 -6.79 -15.25 -0.28
N LEU A 122 -5.82 -14.46 0.17
CA LEU A 122 -5.90 -12.99 0.15
C LEU A 122 -5.66 -12.49 -1.27
N ILE A 123 -6.65 -11.79 -1.83
CA ILE A 123 -6.60 -11.31 -3.21
C ILE A 123 -6.65 -9.78 -3.23
N PHE A 124 -7.76 -9.19 -2.80
CA PHE A 124 -7.99 -7.75 -2.93
C PHE A 124 -7.96 -7.07 -1.55
N PRO A 125 -7.00 -6.19 -1.25
CA PRO A 125 -7.11 -5.38 -0.06
C PRO A 125 -8.28 -4.43 -0.26
N LEU A 126 -9.17 -4.36 0.72
CA LEU A 126 -10.20 -3.34 0.73
C LEU A 126 -9.49 -2.01 0.98
N GLY A 127 -9.33 -1.22 -0.08
CA GLY A 127 -8.93 0.17 0.06
C GLY A 127 -9.92 0.87 0.98
N ARG A 128 -9.43 1.76 1.85
CA ARG A 128 -10.34 2.59 2.64
C ARG A 128 -11.31 3.29 1.68
N PRO A 129 -12.63 3.15 1.87
CA PRO A 129 -13.58 3.75 0.96
C PRO A 129 -13.34 5.27 0.95
N SER A 130 -12.90 5.79 -0.19
CA SER A 130 -12.78 7.23 -0.39
C SER A 130 -14.16 7.79 -0.69
N ILE A 131 -14.58 8.82 0.04
CA ILE A 131 -15.82 9.56 -0.19
C ILE A 131 -15.75 10.29 -1.54
N GLU A 132 -14.59 10.87 -1.86
CA GLU A 132 -14.36 11.62 -3.10
C GLU A 132 -12.87 11.79 -3.39
N LYS A 133 -12.54 12.04 -4.67
CA LYS A 133 -11.20 12.45 -5.09
C LYS A 133 -11.13 13.97 -5.14
N VAL A 134 -10.06 14.52 -4.61
CA VAL A 134 -9.79 15.97 -4.61
C VAL A 134 -8.42 16.25 -5.20
N ILE A 135 -8.22 17.48 -5.68
CA ILE A 135 -6.93 17.97 -6.19
C ILE A 135 -6.50 19.21 -5.41
N GLY A 136 -5.21 19.28 -5.08
CA GLY A 136 -4.61 20.42 -4.38
C GLY A 136 -4.67 21.71 -5.19
N ARG A 137 -5.35 22.75 -4.68
CA ARG A 137 -5.34 24.10 -5.27
C ARG A 137 -4.10 24.88 -4.89
N PHE A 138 -3.56 24.58 -3.70
CA PHE A 138 -2.34 25.17 -3.14
C PHE A 138 -1.48 24.06 -2.54
N LYS A 139 -0.18 24.33 -2.39
CA LYS A 139 0.71 23.46 -1.62
C LYS A 139 0.39 23.58 -0.13
N PHE A 140 0.42 22.46 0.58
CA PHE A 140 0.30 22.39 2.04
C PHE A 140 1.49 21.62 2.61
N GLU A 141 2.25 22.25 3.50
CA GLU A 141 3.48 21.64 4.05
C GLU A 141 3.23 20.83 5.33
N GLY A 142 2.05 20.96 5.94
CA GLY A 142 1.74 20.39 7.25
C GLY A 142 2.41 21.15 8.39
N GLU A 143 1.70 21.33 9.52
CA GLU A 143 2.24 21.92 10.74
C GLU A 143 2.36 20.89 11.87
N ARG A 144 1.54 19.85 11.82
CA ARG A 144 1.46 18.78 12.82
C ARG A 144 1.78 17.43 12.22
N ILE A 145 2.15 16.49 13.06
CA ILE A 145 2.38 15.10 12.65
C ILE A 145 1.12 14.38 12.13
N SER A 146 -0.06 14.89 12.50
CA SER A 146 -1.35 14.42 12.02
C SER A 146 -1.69 14.90 10.61
N ASP A 147 -0.95 15.87 10.09
CA ASP A 147 -1.25 16.53 8.83
C ASP A 147 -0.69 15.72 7.67
N LEU A 148 -1.37 15.77 6.53
CA LEU A 148 -0.90 15.16 5.28
C LEU A 148 -0.42 16.29 4.34
N PRO A 149 0.90 16.49 4.17
CA PRO A 149 1.41 17.45 3.21
C PRO A 149 1.10 17.01 1.77
N PHE A 150 0.88 17.98 0.89
CA PHE A 150 0.63 17.75 -0.54
C PHE A 150 1.02 18.97 -1.40
N ASP A 151 1.30 18.72 -2.67
CA ASP A 151 1.60 19.76 -3.65
C ASP A 151 0.36 20.28 -4.39
N ARG A 152 0.47 21.49 -4.95
CA ARG A 152 -0.55 22.00 -5.88
C ARG A 152 -0.64 21.06 -7.10
N GLY A 153 -1.85 20.62 -7.42
CA GLY A 153 -2.13 19.68 -8.51
C GLY A 153 -1.99 18.21 -8.11
N GLU A 154 -1.70 17.89 -6.85
CA GLU A 154 -1.68 16.52 -6.35
C GLU A 154 -3.11 16.01 -6.11
N ILE A 155 -3.39 14.77 -6.54
CA ILE A 155 -4.67 14.10 -6.32
C ILE A 155 -4.62 13.35 -4.98
N LEU A 156 -5.65 13.56 -4.16
CA LEU A 156 -5.84 12.93 -2.87
C LEU A 156 -7.22 12.26 -2.81
N GLU A 157 -7.33 11.22 -2.00
CA GLU A 157 -8.58 10.51 -1.74
C GLU A 157 -9.09 10.88 -0.35
N VAL A 158 -10.26 11.53 -0.27
CA VAL A 158 -10.87 11.92 1.01
C VAL A 158 -11.50 10.69 1.65
N LEU A 159 -11.04 10.33 2.85
CA LEU A 159 -11.49 9.15 3.59
C LEU A 159 -12.65 9.48 4.55
N SER A 160 -12.58 10.64 5.21
CA SER A 160 -13.64 11.12 6.09
C SER A 160 -13.60 12.64 6.26
N LYS A 161 -14.72 13.23 6.68
CA LYS A 161 -14.85 14.66 6.99
C LYS A 161 -15.23 14.82 8.47
N PRO A 162 -14.29 14.56 9.40
CA PRO A 162 -14.58 14.65 10.84
C PRO A 162 -14.95 16.08 11.25
N GLU A 163 -14.43 17.08 10.54
CA GLU A 163 -14.71 18.50 10.75
C GLU A 163 -14.95 19.20 9.40
N GLU A 164 -15.60 20.38 9.43
CA GLU A 164 -15.87 21.16 8.22
C GLU A 164 -14.59 21.62 7.50
N ARG A 165 -13.55 21.97 8.27
CA ARG A 165 -12.31 22.59 7.77
C ARG A 165 -11.16 21.62 7.58
N TRP A 166 -11.22 20.46 8.21
CA TRP A 166 -10.15 19.46 8.20
C TRP A 166 -10.71 18.11 7.82
N TRP A 167 -10.24 17.60 6.68
CA TRP A 167 -10.67 16.32 6.14
C TRP A 167 -9.54 15.31 6.30
N MET A 168 -9.88 14.07 6.63
CA MET A 168 -8.94 12.96 6.59
C MET A 168 -8.81 12.50 5.14
N ALA A 169 -7.60 12.46 4.61
CA ALA A 169 -7.33 12.03 3.24
C ALA A 169 -6.15 11.05 3.17
N SER A 170 -5.99 10.37 2.03
CA SER A 170 -4.79 9.63 1.67
C SER A 170 -4.20 10.12 0.35
N ASN A 171 -2.88 10.06 0.22
CA ASN A 171 -2.19 10.29 -1.04
C ASN A 171 -1.97 8.97 -1.81
N CYS A 172 -1.39 9.04 -3.01
CA CYS A 172 -1.12 7.86 -3.85
C CYS A 172 -0.11 6.88 -3.25
N LEU A 173 0.69 7.32 -2.27
CA LEU A 173 1.63 6.47 -1.53
C LEU A 173 0.94 5.73 -0.36
N GLY A 174 -0.31 6.07 -0.05
CA GLY A 174 -1.08 5.50 1.05
C GLY A 174 -0.93 6.23 2.39
N ASN A 175 -0.09 7.27 2.45
CA ASN A 175 0.02 8.09 3.65
C ASN A 175 -1.30 8.77 3.93
N THR A 176 -1.75 8.74 5.20
CA THR A 176 -3.02 9.34 5.61
C THR A 176 -2.80 10.45 6.61
N GLY A 177 -3.62 11.50 6.54
CA GLY A 177 -3.61 12.58 7.51
C GLY A 177 -4.63 13.66 7.19
N LEU A 178 -4.62 14.71 8.00
CA LEU A 178 -5.54 15.83 7.89
C LEU A 178 -5.09 16.82 6.81
N ILE A 179 -6.04 17.23 5.97
CA ILE A 179 -5.87 18.27 4.96
C ILE A 179 -6.88 19.40 5.18
N PRO A 180 -6.49 20.67 4.92
CA PRO A 180 -7.42 21.78 5.00
C PRO A 180 -8.38 21.78 3.80
N ALA A 181 -9.69 21.75 4.06
CA ALA A 181 -10.75 21.66 3.05
C ALA A 181 -10.70 22.78 2.00
N ASN A 182 -10.26 23.99 2.40
CA ASN A 182 -10.15 25.15 1.51
C ASN A 182 -8.90 25.13 0.60
N TYR A 183 -8.00 24.16 0.78
CA TYR A 183 -6.79 24.02 -0.04
C TYR A 183 -6.99 23.03 -1.19
N VAL A 184 -8.14 22.35 -1.24
CA VAL A 184 -8.45 21.34 -2.24
C VAL A 184 -9.74 21.70 -2.98
N LYS A 185 -9.96 21.05 -4.12
CA LYS A 185 -11.26 21.04 -4.82
C LYS A 185 -11.56 19.63 -5.29
N ILE A 186 -12.83 19.32 -5.55
CA ILE A 186 -13.22 18.06 -6.18
C ILE A 186 -12.46 17.91 -7.49
N TYR A 187 -11.86 16.73 -7.69
CA TYR A 187 -11.14 16.39 -8.90
C TYR A 187 -12.14 16.05 -10.02
N GLU A 188 -11.98 16.68 -11.17
CA GLU A 188 -12.74 16.40 -12.40
C GLU A 188 -11.77 16.00 -13.52
N GLU A 189 -12.20 15.16 -14.47
CA GLU A 189 -11.37 14.51 -15.51
C GLU A 189 -10.69 15.47 -16.53
N GLY A 190 -10.66 16.78 -16.27
CA GLY A 190 -9.95 17.80 -17.05
C GLY A 190 -8.96 18.65 -16.25
N ASP A 191 -8.73 18.33 -14.97
CA ASP A 191 -7.83 19.10 -14.11
C ASP A 191 -6.34 18.85 -14.42
N GLU A 192 -5.52 19.90 -14.35
CA GLU A 192 -4.06 19.79 -14.51
C GLU A 192 -3.44 19.01 -13.35
N ILE A 193 -3.01 17.78 -13.64
CA ILE A 193 -2.36 16.87 -12.68
C ILE A 193 -0.87 17.15 -12.65
N SER A 194 -0.31 17.32 -11.45
CA SER A 194 1.15 17.40 -11.28
C SER A 194 1.74 15.99 -11.20
N LEU A 195 2.08 15.39 -12.36
CA LEU A 195 2.75 14.09 -12.43
C LEU A 195 4.27 14.26 -12.25
N GLN A 196 4.75 14.34 -11.01
CA GLN A 196 6.20 14.35 -10.75
C GLN A 196 6.58 13.46 -9.56
N ASN A 197 6.93 12.20 -9.86
CA ASN A 197 8.20 11.57 -9.46
C ASN A 197 8.18 10.05 -9.71
N LEU A 198 8.37 9.65 -10.97
CA LEU A 198 8.96 8.37 -11.39
C LEU A 198 9.52 8.55 -12.81
N SER A 199 10.56 9.38 -12.94
CA SER A 199 11.50 9.19 -14.05
C SER A 199 12.91 9.34 -13.54
N SER A 200 13.56 8.20 -13.55
CA SER A 200 14.97 7.96 -13.38
C SER A 200 15.81 9.02 -14.08
N LYS A 201 16.88 9.44 -13.39
CA LYS A 201 18.09 9.99 -14.00
C LYS A 201 18.58 9.04 -15.11
N SER A 202 18.14 9.25 -16.34
CA SER A 202 18.77 8.67 -17.53
C SER A 202 18.60 9.60 -18.73
N SER A 203 19.51 10.55 -18.84
CA SER A 203 19.90 11.21 -20.10
C SER A 203 21.12 12.05 -19.70
N GLY A 204 22.33 11.66 -20.07
CA GLY A 204 22.75 11.66 -21.47
C GLY A 204 23.98 12.54 -21.50
N SER A 205 25.14 11.92 -21.26
CA SER A 205 26.45 12.50 -21.50
C SER A 205 26.49 13.03 -22.93
N THR A 206 26.52 14.35 -23.08
CA THR A 206 26.86 14.98 -24.35
C THR A 206 27.90 16.05 -24.06
N GLY A 207 29.13 15.78 -24.50
CA GLY A 207 30.29 16.58 -24.21
C GLY A 207 30.22 18.00 -24.77
N LYS A 208 30.75 18.95 -24.00
CA LYS A 208 31.34 20.16 -24.53
C LYS A 208 32.74 20.35 -23.98
N ARG A 209 33.67 20.37 -24.93
CA ARG A 209 35.10 20.64 -24.81
C ARG A 209 35.36 22.10 -24.43
N TYR A 210 36.35 22.25 -23.55
CA TYR A 210 37.33 23.32 -23.36
C TYR A 210 37.02 24.76 -23.81
N SER A 211 37.08 25.67 -22.84
CA SER A 211 37.82 26.93 -23.00
C SER A 211 38.54 27.24 -21.68
N ALA A 212 39.85 27.36 -21.77
CA ALA A 212 40.76 27.72 -20.70
C ALA A 212 40.83 29.24 -20.56
N ASN A 213 40.89 29.72 -19.31
CA ASN A 213 41.55 30.94 -18.83
C ASN A 213 41.39 30.89 -17.30
N SER A 214 42.39 30.46 -16.54
CA SER A 214 43.64 31.15 -16.17
C SER A 214 43.53 31.70 -14.73
N VAL A 215 44.28 31.05 -13.82
CA VAL A 215 44.96 31.58 -12.61
C VAL A 215 44.05 32.25 -11.56
N GLU A 216 43.93 31.78 -10.32
CA GLU A 216 44.95 31.89 -9.28
C GLU A 216 44.81 30.82 -8.18
N SER A 217 45.96 30.30 -7.77
CA SER A 217 46.18 29.57 -6.54
C SER A 217 46.00 30.51 -5.34
N ASN A 218 45.38 30.01 -4.27
CA ASN A 218 45.85 30.28 -2.92
C ASN A 218 45.51 29.10 -2.01
N ASN A 219 46.52 28.29 -1.75
CA ASN A 219 46.63 27.50 -0.54
C ASN A 219 46.67 28.47 0.64
N ASN A 220 45.87 28.22 1.67
CA ASN A 220 46.44 28.32 3.02
C ASN A 220 45.77 27.38 4.01
N VAL A 221 46.66 26.63 4.65
CA VAL A 221 46.50 25.76 5.81
C VAL A 221 46.42 26.64 7.06
N ASN A 222 45.67 26.18 8.07
CA ASN A 222 45.93 26.27 9.53
C ASN A 222 44.63 25.78 10.21
N GLU A 223 44.53 24.56 10.74
CA GLU A 223 45.22 23.98 11.90
C GLU A 223 45.13 24.81 13.19
N GLN A 224 44.71 24.11 14.27
CA GLN A 224 44.80 24.45 15.69
C GLN A 224 43.71 25.41 16.24
N GLN A 225 43.11 25.23 17.42
CA GLN A 225 43.62 24.63 18.65
C GLN A 225 42.45 24.34 19.63
N GLN A 226 42.63 23.32 20.47
CA GLN A 226 41.92 23.12 21.75
C GLN A 226 42.04 24.37 22.65
N SER A 227 41.04 24.63 23.50
CA SER A 227 41.19 24.78 24.96
C SER A 227 39.94 25.39 25.65
N ASN A 228 39.60 24.81 26.81
CA ASN A 228 38.93 25.40 27.98
C ASN A 228 37.45 25.85 27.89
N LYS A 229 36.52 25.03 28.40
CA LYS A 229 36.01 25.12 29.80
C LYS A 229 35.11 23.95 30.14
#